data_AF-A0AA43KWX5-F1
#
_entry.id   AF-A0AA43KWX5-F1
#
_cell.length_a   1.000
_cell.length_b   1.000
_cell.length_c   1.000
_cell.angle_alpha   90.00
_cell.angle_beta   90.00
_cell.angle_gamma   90.00
#
_symmetry.space_group_name_H-M   'P 1'
#
loop_
_entity.id
_entity.type
_entity.pdbx_description
1 polymer ?
#
loop_
_entity_poly.entity_id
_entity_poly.type
_entity_poly.pdbx_seq_one_letter_code
_entity_poly.pdbx_strand_id
1 'polypeptide(L)'
;MGNFTSFAYDTALMASATPPPPPKKAIAMVEFRPLPGTSYNGEFGFDWFRVGDNGERSFKNATTNMSISLTGGTTTSTTTVITPIADIQNEYKKITVLKANPPVNITDSTYYVPYLNLYTKGRANTVKNGEKPPFEAELQIKITIDEELEKVEFEYDKKWFSISFNGVVQDTLPETILTPCPKRDSSIIKISCYNEEYDGFSSNKELLAWAYPKGSVDKIDRKLVGKIRIGANDKNHRKFEKMVFIRVKTDIEGIGLGGNSNSGPRTDEEVYLRRALYQSLTFMDTELYTEELDLTDNDDFKITGSNFGKFIYERGVTPIGTMDINKTTDRWLYVDHIDFFSTLHALFIARPGNSKYNNYFTAFYFEELTYDSYITTTGGGAKTLGQVENIGVKNVCIFRDRNDWTLAHEALHGYGLHHPFSSSSKLLFIKEATDNIMDYGSAHRPFTWAWQWKIVNPKLKI
;
A
#
# COMPACT_ATOMS: atom_id res chain seq x y z
N MET A 1 80.10 42.84 -27.01
CA MET A 1 79.37 41.73 -26.39
C MET A 1 77.93 42.17 -26.20
N GLY A 2 76.97 41.32 -26.56
CA GLY A 2 75.54 41.51 -26.31
C GLY A 2 74.77 42.07 -27.50
N ASN A 3 74.26 41.19 -28.37
CA ASN A 3 73.16 41.51 -29.29
C ASN A 3 72.08 40.44 -29.18
N PHE A 4 70.86 40.93 -28.99
CA PHE A 4 69.60 40.20 -29.08
C PHE A 4 69.39 39.64 -30.48
N THR A 5 68.87 38.42 -30.58
CA THR A 5 68.00 38.04 -31.70
C THR A 5 66.88 37.12 -31.23
N SER A 6 65.68 37.48 -31.67
CA SER A 6 64.39 36.82 -31.52
C SER A 6 64.33 35.47 -32.24
N PHE A 7 63.72 34.47 -31.62
CA PHE A 7 63.23 33.30 -32.35
C PHE A 7 61.80 33.56 -32.81
N ALA A 8 61.65 33.66 -34.13
CA ALA A 8 60.37 33.68 -34.82
C ALA A 8 59.73 32.28 -34.74
N TYR A 9 58.42 32.28 -34.59
CA TYR A 9 57.55 31.11 -34.56
C TYR A 9 57.62 30.33 -35.87
N ASP A 10 57.74 29.01 -35.78
CA ASP A 10 57.41 28.09 -36.87
C ASP A 10 55.96 27.62 -36.68
N THR A 11 55.01 28.42 -37.16
CA THR A 11 53.59 28.08 -37.21
C THR A 11 53.29 27.31 -38.49
N ALA A 12 53.62 26.02 -38.52
CA ALA A 12 53.16 25.14 -39.60
C ALA A 12 53.24 23.65 -39.23
N LEU A 13 52.44 23.18 -38.25
CA LEU A 13 52.03 21.74 -38.12
C LEU A 13 51.14 21.48 -36.88
N MET A 14 50.00 22.15 -36.72
CA MET A 14 48.92 21.68 -35.81
C MET A 14 47.58 22.29 -36.23
N ALA A 15 47.00 21.83 -37.34
CA ALA A 15 45.63 22.20 -37.72
C ALA A 15 44.96 21.08 -38.51
N SER A 16 44.56 19.97 -37.85
CA SER A 16 43.43 19.15 -38.30
C SER A 16 42.97 18.09 -37.27
N ALA A 17 42.97 18.40 -35.98
CA ALA A 17 42.14 17.62 -35.05
C ALA A 17 40.83 18.39 -34.89
N THR A 18 39.80 17.99 -35.63
CA THR A 18 38.42 18.32 -35.23
C THR A 18 38.28 17.93 -33.75
N PRO A 19 37.72 18.80 -32.89
CA PRO A 19 37.43 18.40 -31.53
C PRO A 19 36.61 17.11 -31.59
N PRO A 20 36.88 16.11 -30.71
CA PRO A 20 36.03 14.93 -30.67
C PRO A 20 34.58 15.40 -30.54
N PRO A 21 33.64 14.80 -31.30
CA PRO A 21 32.24 15.18 -31.20
C PRO A 21 31.84 15.15 -29.72
N PRO A 22 31.01 16.12 -29.27
CA PRO A 22 30.60 16.17 -27.88
C PRO A 22 30.06 14.79 -27.46
N PRO A 23 30.36 14.32 -26.24
CA PRO A 23 29.95 12.99 -25.81
C PRO A 23 28.45 12.85 -26.03
N LYS A 24 28.05 11.81 -26.77
CA LYS A 24 26.63 11.51 -26.97
C LYS A 24 26.00 11.23 -25.61
N LYS A 25 24.96 11.96 -25.23
CA LYS A 25 24.28 11.77 -23.95
C LYS A 25 22.96 11.04 -24.18
N ALA A 26 22.60 10.19 -23.24
CA ALA A 26 21.26 9.65 -23.13
C ALA A 26 20.61 10.36 -21.94
N ILE A 27 19.74 11.30 -22.23
CA ILE A 27 19.05 12.10 -21.23
C ILE A 27 17.58 11.74 -21.26
N ALA A 28 17.21 10.81 -20.38
CA ALA A 28 15.84 10.33 -20.26
C ALA A 28 15.57 9.82 -18.84
N MET A 29 14.30 9.70 -18.51
CA MET A 29 13.84 9.11 -17.25
C MET A 29 12.63 8.21 -17.52
N VAL A 30 12.69 6.97 -17.03
CA VAL A 30 11.66 5.94 -17.19
C VAL A 30 11.10 5.59 -15.81
N GLU A 31 9.94 6.16 -15.51
CA GLU A 31 9.22 5.98 -14.26
C GLU A 31 8.05 5.01 -14.43
N PHE A 32 7.64 4.39 -13.33
CA PHE A 32 6.57 3.40 -13.32
C PHE A 32 5.47 3.83 -12.35
N ARG A 33 4.22 3.65 -12.75
CA ARG A 33 3.03 3.90 -11.93
C ARG A 33 2.06 2.72 -12.06
N PRO A 34 1.20 2.46 -11.07
CA PRO A 34 0.04 1.61 -11.31
C PRO A 34 -0.81 2.19 -12.43
N LEU A 35 -1.58 1.33 -13.09
CA LEU A 35 -2.55 1.79 -14.08
C LEU A 35 -3.52 2.82 -13.46
N PRO A 36 -3.80 3.93 -14.16
CA PRO A 36 -4.62 5.01 -13.61
C PRO A 36 -6.08 4.57 -13.39
N GLY A 37 -6.78 5.36 -12.58
CA GLY A 37 -8.20 5.14 -12.26
C GLY A 37 -8.41 3.95 -11.31
N THR A 38 -9.52 3.23 -11.49
CA THR A 38 -9.89 2.06 -10.67
C THR A 38 -9.27 0.75 -11.18
N SER A 39 -8.32 0.82 -12.11
CA SER A 39 -7.74 -0.35 -12.77
C SER A 39 -6.85 -1.15 -11.83
N TYR A 40 -6.07 -0.46 -11.00
CA TYR A 40 -5.31 -1.09 -9.92
C TYR A 40 -6.15 -1.10 -8.63
N ASN A 41 -6.32 -2.28 -8.07
CA ASN A 41 -7.12 -2.57 -6.88
C ASN A 41 -6.26 -3.32 -5.84
N GLY A 42 -4.96 -3.01 -5.76
CA GLY A 42 -4.08 -3.52 -4.72
C GLY A 42 -3.65 -4.97 -4.96
N GLU A 43 -3.87 -5.50 -6.15
CA GLU A 43 -3.68 -6.92 -6.46
C GLU A 43 -2.22 -7.39 -6.35
N PHE A 44 -1.24 -6.50 -6.49
CA PHE A 44 0.19 -6.75 -6.26
C PHE A 44 0.83 -5.66 -5.41
N GLY A 45 1.98 -5.94 -4.77
CA GLY A 45 2.67 -4.92 -3.98
C GLY A 45 3.46 -3.98 -4.87
N PHE A 46 3.05 -2.72 -4.99
CA PHE A 46 3.82 -1.70 -5.69
C PHE A 46 3.83 -0.39 -4.91
N ASP A 47 5.03 0.10 -4.61
CA ASP A 47 5.24 1.33 -3.86
C ASP A 47 6.22 2.25 -4.58
N TRP A 48 5.76 3.44 -4.95
CA TRP A 48 6.54 4.48 -5.61
C TRP A 48 6.46 5.79 -4.83
N PHE A 49 7.46 6.65 -5.00
CA PHE A 49 7.42 7.97 -4.38
C PHE A 49 6.31 8.84 -5.01
N ARG A 50 5.28 9.20 -4.23
CA ARG A 50 4.11 9.95 -4.73
C ARG A 50 4.48 11.40 -5.04
N VAL A 51 4.52 11.72 -6.34
CA VAL A 51 4.72 13.09 -6.85
C VAL A 51 3.42 13.75 -7.32
N GLY A 52 2.30 13.01 -7.30
CA GLY A 52 0.98 13.53 -7.67
C GLY A 52 0.78 13.62 -9.18
N ASP A 53 1.33 12.65 -9.92
CA ASP A 53 1.27 12.59 -11.38
C ASP A 53 0.44 11.42 -11.92
N ASN A 54 -0.20 10.63 -11.04
CA ASN A 54 -1.02 9.47 -11.38
C ASN A 54 -2.44 9.55 -10.79
N GLY A 55 -2.92 10.77 -10.51
CA GLY A 55 -4.23 11.03 -9.90
C GLY A 55 -4.24 10.97 -8.37
N GLU A 56 -3.12 10.62 -7.75
CA GLU A 56 -2.94 10.65 -6.30
C GLU A 56 -2.51 12.03 -5.79
N ARG A 57 -2.63 12.26 -4.48
CA ARG A 57 -2.01 13.43 -3.85
C ARG A 57 -0.51 13.18 -3.67
N SER A 58 0.33 14.15 -4.03
CA SER A 58 1.77 14.07 -3.80
C SER A 58 2.10 13.98 -2.30
N PHE A 59 3.21 13.33 -1.94
CA PHE A 59 3.66 13.29 -0.55
C PHE A 59 3.90 14.69 0.02
N LYS A 60 4.46 15.61 -0.79
CA LYS A 60 4.61 17.01 -0.41
C LYS A 60 3.28 17.63 0.03
N ASN A 61 2.21 17.41 -0.72
CA ASN A 61 0.89 17.95 -0.40
C ASN A 61 0.18 17.17 0.72
N ALA A 62 0.48 15.89 0.89
CA ALA A 62 -0.03 15.06 1.97
C ALA A 62 0.65 15.35 3.33
N THR A 63 1.80 16.04 3.32
CA THR A 63 2.55 16.44 4.51
C THR A 63 2.85 17.93 4.58
N THR A 64 2.10 18.79 3.89
CA THR A 64 2.20 20.24 4.05
C THR A 64 0.90 20.74 4.65
N ASN A 65 0.95 21.35 5.84
CA ASN A 65 -0.20 22.03 6.43
C ASN A 65 -0.58 23.20 5.51
N MET A 66 -1.79 23.16 4.92
CA MET A 66 -2.43 24.40 4.49
C MET A 66 -2.83 25.14 5.77
N SER A 67 -2.20 26.29 6.02
CA SER A 67 -2.70 27.27 6.98
C SER A 67 -4.11 27.65 6.56
N ILE A 68 -5.13 27.24 7.31
CA ILE A 68 -6.48 27.78 7.16
C ILE A 68 -6.46 29.15 7.84
N SER A 69 -6.37 30.23 7.04
CA SER A 69 -6.65 31.57 7.54
C SER A 69 -8.17 31.74 7.64
N LEU A 70 -8.71 31.64 8.85
CA LEU A 70 -10.07 32.07 9.16
C LEU A 70 -10.02 33.40 9.91
N THR A 71 -10.49 34.46 9.26
CA THR A 71 -10.89 35.69 9.93
C THR A 71 -12.11 35.41 10.80
N GLY A 72 -11.90 35.28 12.11
CA GLY A 72 -12.96 35.35 13.12
C GLY A 72 -12.94 34.22 14.15
N GLY A 73 -12.42 34.52 15.34
CA GLY A 73 -12.83 33.87 16.60
C GLY A 73 -12.11 32.57 16.98
N THR A 74 -11.15 32.71 17.90
CA THR A 74 -10.62 31.69 18.85
C THR A 74 -10.43 30.26 18.35
N THR A 75 -9.19 29.90 17.97
CA THR A 75 -8.76 28.51 17.93
C THR A 75 -7.38 28.34 18.56
N THR A 76 -7.25 27.33 19.41
CA THR A 76 -5.98 26.74 19.82
C THR A 76 -5.39 26.03 18.61
N SER A 77 -4.35 26.60 18.00
CA SER A 77 -3.61 25.94 16.94
C SER A 77 -2.83 24.77 17.51
N THR A 78 -3.34 23.54 17.35
CA THR A 78 -2.51 22.35 17.49
C THR A 78 -1.68 22.23 16.23
N THR A 79 -0.39 22.58 16.30
CA THR A 79 0.56 22.28 15.23
C THR A 79 0.75 20.77 15.20
N THR A 80 0.00 20.06 14.36
CA THR A 80 0.29 18.66 14.05
C THR A 80 1.67 18.63 13.39
N VAL A 81 2.66 18.04 14.08
CA VAL A 81 4.01 17.83 13.56
C VAL A 81 3.95 16.74 12.51
N ILE A 82 3.63 17.12 11.28
CA ILE A 82 3.65 16.25 10.10
C ILE A 82 5.09 15.85 9.74
N THR A 83 5.23 14.68 9.11
CA THR A 83 6.55 14.17 8.74
C THR A 83 7.22 15.08 7.70
N PRO A 84 8.48 15.50 7.94
CA PRO A 84 9.30 16.18 6.94
C PRO A 84 9.41 15.34 5.66
N ILE A 85 9.26 15.98 4.50
CA ILE A 85 9.36 15.28 3.20
C ILE A 85 10.70 14.52 3.03
N ALA A 86 11.78 15.01 3.66
CA ALA A 86 13.09 14.38 3.64
C ALA A 86 13.08 12.96 4.27
N ASP A 87 12.28 12.75 5.32
CA ASP A 87 12.17 11.44 5.97
C ASP A 87 11.44 10.45 5.07
N ILE A 88 10.39 10.89 4.39
CA ILE A 88 9.70 10.07 3.37
C ILE A 88 10.65 9.73 2.23
N GLN A 89 11.44 10.69 1.75
CA GLN A 89 12.43 10.48 0.70
C GLN A 89 13.49 9.44 1.11
N ASN A 90 13.78 9.27 2.39
CA ASN A 90 14.76 8.31 2.89
C ASN A 90 14.25 6.86 2.90
N GLU A 91 12.94 6.63 2.78
CA GLU A 91 12.37 5.29 2.60
C GLU A 91 12.66 4.68 1.21
N TYR A 92 13.10 5.52 0.26
CA TYR A 92 13.35 5.13 -1.12
C TYR A 92 14.83 5.23 -1.45
N LYS A 93 15.36 4.20 -2.12
CA LYS A 93 16.67 4.31 -2.76
C LYS A 93 16.60 5.37 -3.86
N LYS A 94 17.64 6.20 -3.94
CA LYS A 94 17.75 7.28 -4.92
C LYS A 94 18.83 6.91 -5.94
N ILE A 95 18.57 7.16 -7.22
CA ILE A 95 19.60 7.18 -8.26
C ILE A 95 19.58 8.55 -8.95
N THR A 96 20.74 8.94 -9.46
CA THR A 96 20.93 10.19 -10.19
C THR A 96 20.69 9.95 -11.67
N VAL A 97 19.78 10.71 -12.27
CA VAL A 97 19.48 10.64 -13.71
C VAL A 97 19.81 12.00 -14.33
N LEU A 98 20.50 11.99 -15.46
CA LEU A 98 20.92 13.21 -16.16
C LEU A 98 19.70 14.03 -16.61
N LYS A 99 19.83 15.37 -16.61
CA LYS A 99 18.84 16.30 -17.14
C LYS A 99 19.45 17.21 -18.22
N ALA A 100 18.70 17.54 -19.27
CA ALA A 100 19.15 18.53 -20.24
C ALA A 100 18.97 19.94 -19.68
N ASN A 101 19.92 20.84 -20.02
CA ASN A 101 19.90 22.26 -19.65
C ASN A 101 19.50 22.52 -18.19
N PRO A 102 20.33 22.07 -17.23
CA PRO A 102 20.07 22.29 -15.82
C PRO A 102 19.97 23.80 -15.50
N PRO A 103 19.02 24.25 -14.64
CA PRO A 103 19.16 25.58 -14.03
C PRO A 103 20.52 25.64 -13.31
N VAL A 104 21.17 26.80 -13.34
CA VAL A 104 22.53 27.00 -12.81
C VAL A 104 22.64 26.33 -11.44
N ASN A 105 23.54 25.33 -11.33
CA ASN A 105 23.82 24.48 -10.16
C ASN A 105 22.97 23.20 -9.92
N ILE A 106 22.12 22.73 -10.85
CA ILE A 106 21.39 21.43 -10.67
C ILE A 106 21.50 20.53 -11.91
N THR A 107 22.58 19.77 -12.06
CA THR A 107 22.85 18.92 -13.25
C THR A 107 21.98 17.67 -13.39
N ASP A 108 21.26 17.27 -12.34
CA ASP A 108 20.64 15.95 -12.25
C ASP A 108 19.23 15.97 -11.66
N SER A 109 18.41 14.99 -12.05
CA SER A 109 17.13 14.68 -11.42
C SER A 109 17.26 13.49 -10.48
N THR A 110 16.58 13.56 -9.33
CA THR A 110 16.50 12.44 -8.39
C THR A 110 15.42 11.47 -8.83
N TYR A 111 15.81 10.23 -9.06
CA TYR A 111 14.88 9.12 -9.30
C TYR A 111 14.71 8.30 -8.02
N TYR A 112 13.49 8.19 -7.55
CA TYR A 112 13.14 7.34 -6.40
C TYR A 112 12.77 5.95 -6.91
N VAL A 113 13.57 4.95 -6.53
CA VAL A 113 13.40 3.56 -6.97
C VAL A 113 12.15 2.95 -6.33
N PRO A 114 11.10 2.59 -7.10
CA PRO A 114 9.94 1.89 -6.58
C PRO A 114 10.26 0.45 -6.15
N TYR A 115 9.41 -0.06 -5.26
CA TYR A 115 9.40 -1.45 -4.82
C TYR A 115 8.28 -2.21 -5.53
N LEU A 116 8.54 -3.48 -5.88
CA LEU A 116 7.57 -4.42 -6.44
C LEU A 116 7.66 -5.76 -5.71
N ASN A 117 6.53 -6.29 -5.26
CA ASN A 117 6.40 -7.62 -4.70
C ASN A 117 5.47 -8.46 -5.59
N LEU A 118 6.01 -9.57 -6.08
CA LEU A 118 5.30 -10.58 -6.86
C LEU A 118 5.63 -11.97 -6.32
N TYR A 119 4.68 -12.88 -6.43
CA TYR A 119 4.89 -14.31 -6.25
C TYR A 119 5.35 -14.94 -7.56
N THR A 120 5.96 -16.12 -7.49
CA THR A 120 6.19 -16.95 -8.68
C THR A 120 4.88 -17.55 -9.18
N LYS A 121 4.75 -17.73 -10.50
CA LYS A 121 3.62 -18.43 -11.12
C LYS A 121 3.37 -19.82 -10.51
N GLY A 122 4.43 -20.58 -10.23
CA GLY A 122 4.32 -21.88 -9.55
C GLY A 122 3.62 -21.79 -8.18
N ARG A 123 3.99 -20.79 -7.37
CA ARG A 123 3.33 -20.51 -6.08
C ARG A 123 1.89 -20.05 -6.27
N ALA A 124 1.60 -19.15 -7.21
CA ALA A 124 0.23 -18.70 -7.47
C ALA A 124 -0.70 -19.87 -7.85
N ASN A 125 -0.20 -20.83 -8.63
CA ASN A 125 -0.94 -22.03 -9.04
C ASN A 125 -1.27 -23.00 -7.90
N THR A 126 -0.63 -22.86 -6.73
CA THR A 126 -0.98 -23.66 -5.54
C THR A 126 -2.34 -23.29 -4.97
N VAL A 127 -2.83 -22.07 -5.24
CA VAL A 127 -4.17 -21.63 -4.87
C VAL A 127 -5.16 -21.97 -5.98
N LYS A 128 -6.04 -22.94 -5.68
CA LYS A 128 -7.06 -23.40 -6.64
C LYS A 128 -8.31 -22.52 -6.64
N ASN A 129 -8.74 -22.06 -5.46
CA ASN A 129 -9.98 -21.33 -5.25
C ASN A 129 -9.68 -19.96 -4.59
N GLY A 130 -10.49 -18.94 -4.91
CA GLY A 130 -10.35 -17.59 -4.36
C GLY A 130 -9.27 -16.75 -5.05
N GLU A 131 -8.95 -15.60 -4.44
CA GLU A 131 -7.96 -14.65 -4.96
C GLU A 131 -6.55 -15.24 -4.93
N LYS A 132 -5.95 -15.39 -6.11
CA LYS A 132 -4.61 -15.99 -6.25
C LYS A 132 -3.51 -14.97 -5.91
N PRO A 133 -2.39 -15.41 -5.35
CA PRO A 133 -1.21 -14.57 -5.19
C PRO A 133 -0.78 -14.01 -6.56
N PRO A 134 -0.53 -12.70 -6.68
CA PRO A 134 -0.17 -12.05 -7.93
C PRO A 134 1.22 -12.50 -8.38
N PHE A 135 1.34 -12.97 -9.62
CA PHE A 135 2.64 -13.22 -10.25
C PHE A 135 2.91 -12.29 -11.43
N GLU A 136 1.99 -11.39 -11.73
CA GLU A 136 2.09 -10.39 -12.80
C GLU A 136 1.77 -9.01 -12.24
N ALA A 137 2.41 -7.98 -12.79
CA ALA A 137 2.09 -6.59 -12.52
C ALA A 137 2.03 -5.82 -13.84
N GLU A 138 0.96 -5.05 -14.03
CA GLU A 138 0.84 -4.11 -15.14
C GLU A 138 1.05 -2.69 -14.61
N LEU A 139 2.02 -1.99 -15.21
CA LEU A 139 2.41 -0.66 -14.80
C LEU A 139 2.39 0.28 -16.01
N GLN A 140 1.89 1.49 -15.80
CA GLN A 140 2.01 2.58 -16.74
C GLN A 140 3.45 3.11 -16.69
N ILE A 141 4.10 3.15 -17.85
CA ILE A 141 5.38 3.86 -17.98
C ILE A 141 5.10 5.35 -18.17
N LYS A 142 5.76 6.17 -17.36
CA LYS A 142 5.91 7.61 -17.58
C LYS A 142 7.33 7.87 -18.06
N ILE A 143 7.46 8.51 -19.21
CA ILE A 143 8.76 8.75 -19.83
C ILE A 143 9.00 10.24 -20.04
N THR A 144 10.22 10.67 -19.75
CA THR A 144 10.77 11.98 -20.14
C THR A 144 11.98 11.70 -21.02
N ILE A 145 12.07 12.35 -22.18
CA ILE A 145 13.19 12.21 -23.11
C ILE A 145 13.61 13.61 -23.53
N ASP A 146 14.81 14.04 -23.16
CA ASP A 146 15.29 15.37 -23.53
C ASP A 146 16.07 15.34 -24.86
N GLU A 147 16.73 14.22 -25.18
CA GLU A 147 17.51 14.02 -26.41
C GLU A 147 17.07 12.73 -27.12
N GLU A 148 17.16 12.71 -28.46
CA GLU A 148 16.80 11.52 -29.24
C GLU A 148 17.63 10.30 -28.78
N LEU A 149 16.98 9.15 -28.65
CA LEU A 149 17.60 7.91 -28.19
C LEU A 149 17.70 6.89 -29.32
N GLU A 150 18.70 6.01 -29.22
CA GLU A 150 18.76 4.83 -30.09
C GLU A 150 17.73 3.78 -29.63
N LYS A 151 17.77 3.43 -28.33
CA LYS A 151 16.82 2.51 -27.71
C LYS A 151 16.78 2.70 -26.20
N VAL A 152 15.71 2.18 -25.58
CA VAL A 152 15.66 1.91 -24.14
C VAL A 152 15.51 0.41 -23.96
N GLU A 153 16.49 -0.21 -23.30
CA GLU A 153 16.59 -1.65 -23.06
C GLU A 153 16.43 -1.96 -21.57
N PHE A 154 15.69 -3.02 -21.27
CA PHE A 154 15.48 -3.51 -19.93
C PHE A 154 16.41 -4.70 -19.64
N GLU A 155 17.16 -4.59 -18.55
CA GLU A 155 18.02 -5.64 -18.03
C GLU A 155 17.43 -6.20 -16.74
N TYR A 156 17.24 -7.51 -16.69
CA TYR A 156 16.63 -8.21 -15.57
C TYR A 156 17.01 -9.70 -15.56
N ASP A 157 16.70 -10.39 -14.46
CA ASP A 157 16.97 -11.82 -14.33
C ASP A 157 15.93 -12.65 -15.11
N LYS A 158 16.28 -12.99 -16.35
CA LYS A 158 15.44 -13.76 -17.28
C LYS A 158 15.08 -15.15 -16.78
N LYS A 159 15.74 -15.70 -15.75
CA LYS A 159 15.31 -16.97 -15.13
C LYS A 159 13.96 -16.84 -14.42
N TRP A 160 13.68 -15.65 -13.91
CA TRP A 160 12.51 -15.40 -13.05
C TRP A 160 11.45 -14.56 -13.73
N PHE A 161 11.85 -13.62 -14.58
CA PHE A 161 10.95 -12.61 -15.12
C PHE A 161 10.88 -12.63 -16.64
N SER A 162 9.72 -12.25 -17.14
CA SER A 162 9.49 -11.87 -18.53
C SER A 162 8.81 -10.52 -18.51
N ILE A 163 9.17 -9.64 -19.43
CA ILE A 163 8.46 -8.38 -19.64
C ILE A 163 7.80 -8.36 -21.01
N SER A 164 6.67 -7.67 -21.11
CA SER A 164 5.99 -7.46 -22.38
C SER A 164 5.37 -6.07 -22.44
N PHE A 165 5.29 -5.52 -23.65
CA PHE A 165 4.63 -4.25 -23.95
C PHE A 165 3.46 -4.53 -24.88
N ASN A 166 2.26 -4.13 -24.48
CA ASN A 166 1.03 -4.37 -25.26
C ASN A 166 0.90 -5.83 -25.74
N GLY A 167 1.26 -6.79 -24.87
CA GLY A 167 1.21 -8.23 -25.15
C GLY A 167 2.40 -8.81 -25.93
N VAL A 168 3.35 -7.99 -26.39
CA VAL A 168 4.55 -8.45 -27.11
C VAL A 168 5.71 -8.59 -26.14
N VAL A 169 6.24 -9.81 -25.99
CA VAL A 169 7.44 -10.08 -25.18
C VAL A 169 8.66 -9.51 -25.89
N GLN A 170 9.26 -8.48 -25.30
CA GLN A 170 10.46 -7.83 -25.80
C GLN A 170 11.14 -7.06 -24.67
N ASP A 171 12.46 -6.92 -24.76
CA ASP A 171 13.26 -6.26 -23.72
C ASP A 171 13.50 -4.78 -24.01
N THR A 172 12.87 -4.21 -25.02
CA THR A 172 13.05 -2.82 -25.41
C THR A 172 11.71 -2.10 -25.48
N LEU A 173 11.72 -0.80 -25.14
CA LEU A 173 10.56 0.04 -25.43
C LEU A 173 10.28 0.09 -26.94
N PRO A 174 9.01 0.16 -27.36
CA PRO A 174 8.68 0.41 -28.77
C PRO A 174 9.35 1.67 -29.31
N GLU A 175 9.93 1.61 -30.50
CA GLU A 175 10.64 2.76 -31.10
C GLU A 175 9.73 3.99 -31.26
N THR A 176 8.43 3.76 -31.50
CA THR A 176 7.41 4.79 -31.66
C THR A 176 7.24 5.71 -30.46
N ILE A 177 7.77 5.34 -29.29
CA ILE A 177 7.69 6.13 -28.06
C ILE A 177 9.03 6.76 -27.64
N LEU A 178 10.10 6.63 -28.43
CA LEU A 178 11.44 7.11 -28.09
C LEU A 178 11.78 8.53 -28.61
N THR A 179 10.76 9.29 -29.00
CA THR A 179 10.94 10.68 -29.43
C THR A 179 11.10 11.63 -28.23
N PRO A 180 11.88 12.72 -28.38
CA PRO A 180 11.99 13.76 -27.35
C PRO A 180 10.62 14.25 -26.93
N CYS A 181 10.39 14.28 -25.63
CA CYS A 181 9.13 14.69 -25.04
C CYS A 181 9.31 15.18 -23.60
N PRO A 182 8.54 16.21 -23.20
CA PRO A 182 8.31 16.41 -21.78
C PRO A 182 7.62 15.17 -21.20
N LYS A 183 7.67 15.02 -19.88
CA LYS A 183 7.10 13.90 -19.16
C LYS A 183 5.69 13.55 -19.67
N ARG A 184 5.51 12.32 -20.15
CA ARG A 184 4.23 11.83 -20.70
C ARG A 184 3.95 10.38 -20.32
N ASP A 185 2.68 10.02 -20.38
CA ASP A 185 2.26 8.62 -20.38
C ASP A 185 2.69 7.93 -21.68
N SER A 186 3.08 6.68 -21.55
CA SER A 186 3.68 5.88 -22.60
C SER A 186 3.04 4.49 -22.67
N SER A 187 3.81 3.45 -22.96
CA SER A 187 3.32 2.06 -22.98
C SER A 187 3.00 1.52 -21.58
N ILE A 188 2.15 0.50 -21.56
CA ILE A 188 1.98 -0.38 -20.39
C ILE A 188 3.06 -1.45 -20.45
N ILE A 189 3.80 -1.62 -19.35
CA ILE A 189 4.70 -2.75 -19.15
C ILE A 189 4.00 -3.78 -18.27
N LYS A 190 3.97 -5.02 -18.75
CA LYS A 190 3.59 -6.17 -17.94
C LYS A 190 4.85 -6.90 -17.51
N ILE A 191 5.04 -7.04 -16.20
CA ILE A 191 6.15 -7.75 -15.57
C ILE A 191 5.60 -9.05 -15.00
N SER A 192 6.08 -10.19 -15.48
CA SER A 192 5.59 -11.51 -15.05
C SER A 192 6.70 -12.30 -14.36
N CYS A 193 6.50 -12.71 -13.11
CA CYS A 193 7.34 -13.68 -12.43
C CYS A 193 6.93 -15.10 -12.84
N TYR A 194 7.33 -15.49 -14.04
CA TYR A 194 6.76 -16.61 -14.79
C TYR A 194 7.26 -18.00 -14.34
N ASN A 195 8.28 -18.05 -13.47
CA ASN A 195 8.89 -19.32 -13.09
C ASN A 195 7.87 -20.25 -12.39
N GLU A 196 7.75 -21.48 -12.90
CA GLU A 196 6.84 -22.51 -12.35
C GLU A 196 7.57 -23.62 -11.59
N GLU A 197 8.86 -23.81 -11.86
CA GLU A 197 9.68 -24.90 -11.30
C GLU A 197 10.12 -24.61 -9.85
N TYR A 198 10.43 -23.35 -9.56
CA TYR A 198 10.98 -22.94 -8.26
C TYR A 198 9.96 -22.13 -7.45
N ASP A 199 9.94 -22.41 -6.15
CA ASP A 199 9.07 -21.75 -5.17
C ASP A 199 9.59 -20.36 -4.71
N GLY A 200 10.27 -19.62 -5.59
CA GLY A 200 10.77 -18.26 -5.34
C GLY A 200 12.29 -18.11 -5.24
N PHE A 201 12.72 -16.86 -5.08
CA PHE A 201 14.13 -16.45 -5.04
C PHE A 201 14.50 -15.73 -3.74
N SER A 202 15.74 -15.95 -3.28
CA SER A 202 16.22 -15.59 -1.94
C SER A 202 16.87 -14.21 -1.82
N SER A 203 17.16 -13.56 -2.95
CA SER A 203 17.79 -12.24 -3.02
C SER A 203 16.92 -11.30 -3.84
N ASN A 204 16.80 -10.05 -3.42
CA ASN A 204 16.10 -9.03 -4.21
C ASN A 204 16.65 -9.00 -5.64
N LYS A 205 15.74 -8.76 -6.58
CA LYS A 205 16.05 -8.65 -8.01
C LYS A 205 15.80 -7.23 -8.47
N GLU A 206 16.28 -6.90 -9.65
CA GLU A 206 16.16 -5.57 -10.22
C GLU A 206 15.69 -5.67 -11.66
N LEU A 207 14.85 -4.72 -12.06
CA LEU A 207 14.54 -4.42 -13.45
C LEU A 207 15.16 -3.06 -13.75
N LEU A 208 16.18 -3.02 -14.60
CA LEU A 208 16.94 -1.82 -14.92
C LEU A 208 16.58 -1.34 -16.32
N ALA A 209 16.23 -0.06 -16.47
CA ALA A 209 16.00 0.55 -17.78
C ALA A 209 17.25 1.36 -18.19
N TRP A 210 17.86 0.98 -19.32
CA TRP A 210 19.06 1.58 -19.87
C TRP A 210 18.75 2.31 -21.17
N ALA A 211 19.03 3.61 -21.23
CA ALA A 211 18.90 4.40 -22.45
C ALA A 211 20.23 4.45 -23.20
N TYR A 212 20.18 4.22 -24.51
CA TYR A 212 21.31 4.32 -25.42
C TYR A 212 21.25 5.65 -26.18
N PRO A 213 22.34 6.45 -26.20
CA PRO A 213 22.39 7.68 -26.98
C PRO A 213 22.18 7.38 -28.47
N LYS A 214 21.60 8.33 -29.22
CA LYS A 214 21.36 8.15 -30.66
C LYS A 214 22.61 7.71 -31.43
N GLY A 215 22.48 6.64 -32.22
CA GLY A 215 23.58 6.07 -32.99
C GLY A 215 24.70 5.45 -32.15
N SER A 216 24.40 5.04 -30.92
CA SER A 216 25.26 4.13 -30.13
C SER A 216 24.49 2.86 -29.78
N VAL A 217 25.15 1.72 -29.95
CA VAL A 217 24.64 0.40 -29.53
C VAL A 217 25.50 -0.21 -28.43
N ASP A 218 26.56 0.48 -28.02
CA ASP A 218 27.54 -0.04 -27.07
C ASP A 218 27.08 0.14 -25.63
N LYS A 219 27.17 -0.94 -24.85
CA LYS A 219 26.78 -0.96 -23.43
C LYS A 219 27.58 0.00 -22.55
N ILE A 220 28.73 0.49 -23.03
CA ILE A 220 29.55 1.45 -22.28
C ILE A 220 28.95 2.87 -22.31
N ASP A 221 28.17 3.19 -23.34
CA ASP A 221 27.59 4.52 -23.54
C ASP A 221 26.22 4.66 -22.85
N ARG A 222 25.55 3.53 -22.59
CA ARG A 222 24.19 3.53 -22.02
C ARG A 222 24.15 4.17 -20.63
N LYS A 223 23.03 4.81 -20.31
CA LYS A 223 22.78 5.44 -19.00
C LYS A 223 21.59 4.80 -18.30
N LEU A 224 21.69 4.63 -16.98
CA LEU A 224 20.59 4.11 -16.18
C LEU A 224 19.53 5.21 -16.05
N VAL A 225 18.34 4.95 -16.57
CA VAL A 225 17.25 5.95 -16.65
C VAL A 225 16.00 5.53 -15.88
N GLY A 226 15.95 4.29 -15.41
CA GLY A 226 14.86 3.77 -14.59
C GLY A 226 15.25 2.49 -13.89
N LYS A 227 14.58 2.17 -12.79
CA LYS A 227 14.88 1.00 -11.98
C LYS A 227 13.67 0.61 -11.13
N ILE A 228 13.32 -0.67 -11.08
CA ILE A 228 12.42 -1.24 -10.08
C ILE A 228 13.20 -2.22 -9.22
N ARG A 229 12.99 -2.18 -7.90
CA ARG A 229 13.47 -3.22 -6.99
C ARG A 229 12.37 -4.25 -6.75
N ILE A 230 12.65 -5.51 -7.07
CA ILE A 230 11.72 -6.62 -6.89
C ILE A 230 12.12 -7.40 -5.63
N GLY A 231 11.20 -7.51 -4.67
CA GLY A 231 11.43 -8.16 -3.38
C GLY A 231 11.70 -9.66 -3.52
N ALA A 232 12.67 -10.17 -2.76
CA ALA A 232 12.87 -11.61 -2.58
C ALA A 232 11.58 -12.26 -2.10
N ASN A 233 11.21 -13.38 -2.71
CA ASN A 233 9.90 -13.98 -2.50
C ASN A 233 9.93 -15.46 -2.16
N ASP A 234 11.09 -16.06 -1.87
CA ASP A 234 11.15 -17.46 -1.42
C ASP A 234 10.42 -17.71 -0.08
N LYS A 235 10.38 -18.96 0.37
CA LYS A 235 9.75 -19.36 1.63
C LYS A 235 10.23 -18.60 2.88
N ASN A 236 11.46 -18.08 2.86
CA ASN A 236 12.04 -17.36 3.98
C ASN A 236 11.66 -15.88 3.99
N HIS A 237 11.11 -15.36 2.90
CA HIS A 237 10.63 -13.98 2.77
C HIS A 237 9.11 -13.88 2.75
N ARG A 238 8.39 -15.00 2.56
CA ARG A 238 6.92 -15.05 2.65
C ARG A 238 6.44 -15.35 4.07
N LYS A 239 5.28 -14.79 4.39
CA LYS A 239 4.54 -15.11 5.62
C LYS A 239 3.31 -15.95 5.28
N PHE A 240 2.98 -16.89 6.15
CA PHE A 240 1.76 -17.69 6.05
C PHE A 240 0.98 -17.48 7.33
N GLU A 241 -0.28 -17.13 7.18
CA GLU A 241 -1.21 -16.79 8.25
C GLU A 241 -2.50 -17.57 8.04
N LYS A 242 -3.25 -17.77 9.11
CA LYS A 242 -4.56 -18.41 9.10
C LYS A 242 -5.56 -17.49 9.76
N MET A 243 -6.76 -17.40 9.19
CA MET A 243 -7.87 -16.65 9.76
C MET A 243 -9.10 -17.54 9.83
N VAL A 244 -9.81 -17.48 10.94
CA VAL A 244 -11.12 -18.10 11.10
C VAL A 244 -12.18 -17.00 11.16
N PHE A 245 -13.24 -17.18 10.38
CA PHE A 245 -14.42 -16.33 10.38
C PHE A 245 -15.50 -16.96 11.26
N ILE A 246 -15.97 -16.21 12.26
CA ILE A 246 -16.97 -16.67 13.22
C ILE A 246 -18.20 -15.80 13.09
N ARG A 247 -19.35 -16.41 12.78
CA ARG A 247 -20.65 -15.72 12.90
C ARG A 247 -21.03 -15.67 14.37
N VAL A 248 -21.42 -14.49 14.85
CA VAL A 248 -21.88 -14.28 16.22
C VAL A 248 -23.35 -13.91 16.17
N LYS A 249 -24.14 -14.54 17.03
CA LYS A 249 -25.56 -14.24 17.18
C LYS A 249 -25.82 -13.75 18.59
N THR A 250 -26.47 -12.61 18.70
CA THR A 250 -26.96 -12.09 19.98
C THR A 250 -28.46 -11.81 19.87
N ASP A 251 -29.12 -11.56 21.01
CA ASP A 251 -30.49 -11.06 21.05
C ASP A 251 -30.58 -10.04 22.19
N ILE A 252 -30.01 -8.86 21.93
CA ILE A 252 -29.80 -7.84 22.97
C ILE A 252 -31.10 -7.52 23.72
N GLU A 253 -32.22 -7.42 23.01
CA GLU A 253 -33.51 -6.99 23.58
C GLU A 253 -34.55 -8.11 23.68
N GLY A 254 -34.23 -9.36 23.32
CA GLY A 254 -35.19 -10.47 23.35
C GLY A 254 -36.27 -10.40 22.27
N ILE A 255 -36.04 -9.63 21.21
CA ILE A 255 -37.01 -9.36 20.13
C ILE A 255 -36.63 -10.03 18.81
N GLY A 256 -35.42 -10.57 18.71
CA GLY A 256 -34.81 -11.05 17.46
C GLY A 256 -34.48 -9.91 16.50
N LEU A 257 -33.35 -10.01 15.81
CA LEU A 257 -32.96 -9.00 14.82
C LEU A 257 -33.75 -9.18 13.51
N GLY A 258 -34.55 -8.17 13.16
CA GLY A 258 -35.26 -8.13 11.89
C GLY A 258 -34.37 -7.63 10.74
N GLY A 259 -34.28 -8.40 9.66
CA GLY A 259 -34.23 -7.85 8.29
C GLY A 259 -32.88 -7.72 7.58
N ASN A 260 -31.73 -7.90 8.21
CA ASN A 260 -30.43 -8.04 7.51
C ASN A 260 -29.44 -8.82 8.37
N SER A 261 -29.23 -10.09 8.03
CA SER A 261 -28.32 -10.97 8.75
C SER A 261 -26.87 -10.78 8.27
N ASN A 262 -25.93 -10.64 9.20
CA ASN A 262 -24.51 -10.68 8.88
C ASN A 262 -24.07 -12.14 8.73
N SER A 263 -24.14 -12.67 7.51
CA SER A 263 -23.87 -14.09 7.21
C SER A 263 -22.38 -14.48 7.23
N GLY A 264 -21.52 -13.68 7.85
CA GLY A 264 -20.07 -13.85 7.80
C GLY A 264 -19.42 -13.05 6.66
N PRO A 265 -18.19 -13.40 6.24
CA PRO A 265 -17.46 -12.65 5.23
C PRO A 265 -18.14 -12.73 3.86
N ARG A 266 -18.13 -11.62 3.13
CA ARG A 266 -18.50 -11.59 1.70
C ARG A 266 -17.27 -11.90 0.84
N THR A 267 -17.50 -12.37 -0.38
CA THR A 267 -16.42 -12.71 -1.33
C THR A 267 -15.48 -11.52 -1.62
N ASP A 268 -16.04 -10.32 -1.75
CA ASP A 268 -15.28 -9.09 -1.99
C ASP A 268 -14.41 -8.70 -0.79
N GLU A 269 -14.89 -8.86 0.44
CA GLU A 269 -14.10 -8.69 1.67
C GLU A 269 -12.88 -9.61 1.69
N GLU A 270 -13.06 -10.90 1.37
CA GLU A 270 -11.97 -11.86 1.33
C GLU A 270 -10.96 -11.57 0.22
N VAL A 271 -11.46 -11.21 -0.97
CA VAL A 271 -10.60 -10.79 -2.09
C VAL A 271 -9.76 -9.59 -1.69
N TYR A 272 -10.38 -8.57 -1.08
CA TYR A 272 -9.69 -7.35 -0.71
C TYR A 272 -8.66 -7.56 0.40
N LEU A 273 -9.00 -8.35 1.44
CA LEU A 273 -8.05 -8.77 2.48
C LEU A 273 -6.82 -9.47 1.86
N ARG A 274 -7.05 -10.43 0.96
CA ARG A 274 -5.97 -11.17 0.30
C ARG A 274 -5.07 -10.25 -0.52
N ARG A 275 -5.65 -9.36 -1.32
CA ARG A 275 -4.90 -8.35 -2.10
C ARG A 275 -4.04 -7.47 -1.21
N ALA A 276 -4.61 -6.90 -0.16
CA ALA A 276 -3.86 -6.07 0.79
C ALA A 276 -2.67 -6.82 1.41
N LEU A 277 -2.85 -8.08 1.80
CA LEU A 277 -1.78 -8.90 2.38
C LEU A 277 -0.73 -9.35 1.35
N TYR A 278 -1.13 -9.61 0.11
CA TYR A 278 -0.22 -9.99 -0.97
C TYR A 278 0.81 -8.90 -1.29
N GLN A 279 0.49 -7.63 -1.04
CA GLN A 279 1.46 -6.53 -1.19
C GLN A 279 2.70 -6.72 -0.30
N SER A 280 2.54 -7.40 0.84
CA SER A 280 3.60 -7.74 1.79
C SER A 280 4.12 -9.18 1.66
N LEU A 281 3.79 -9.89 0.57
CA LEU A 281 4.07 -11.32 0.41
C LEU A 281 3.55 -12.18 1.59
N THR A 282 2.41 -11.79 2.15
CA THR A 282 1.71 -12.53 3.20
C THR A 282 0.56 -13.32 2.61
N PHE A 283 0.59 -14.64 2.79
CA PHE A 283 -0.46 -15.55 2.43
C PHE A 283 -1.45 -15.71 3.59
N MET A 284 -2.75 -15.65 3.31
CA MET A 284 -3.80 -15.93 4.28
C MET A 284 -4.56 -17.19 3.86
N ASP A 285 -4.63 -18.19 4.73
CA ASP A 285 -5.60 -19.27 4.62
C ASP A 285 -6.85 -18.89 5.42
N THR A 286 -8.04 -19.04 4.84
CA THR A 286 -9.30 -18.65 5.51
C THR A 286 -10.17 -19.86 5.76
N GLU A 287 -10.78 -19.91 6.94
CA GLU A 287 -11.72 -20.96 7.33
C GLU A 287 -13.01 -20.31 7.85
N LEU A 288 -14.15 -20.64 7.25
CA LEU A 288 -15.45 -20.28 7.83
C LEU A 288 -15.77 -21.30 8.92
N TYR A 289 -15.93 -20.84 10.17
CA TYR A 289 -16.45 -21.67 11.24
C TYR A 289 -17.91 -22.03 10.90
N THR A 290 -18.18 -23.33 10.83
CA THR A 290 -19.44 -23.85 10.28
C THR A 290 -20.63 -23.58 11.19
N GLU A 291 -20.40 -23.60 12.50
CA GLU A 291 -21.41 -23.27 13.49
C GLU A 291 -21.45 -21.76 13.75
N GLU A 292 -22.42 -21.33 14.55
CA GLU A 292 -22.56 -19.95 14.98
C GLU A 292 -22.20 -19.83 16.46
N LEU A 293 -21.42 -18.80 16.81
CA LEU A 293 -21.22 -18.39 18.19
C LEU A 293 -22.50 -17.72 18.72
N ASP A 294 -23.48 -18.56 19.07
CA ASP A 294 -24.70 -18.14 19.73
C ASP A 294 -24.43 -17.67 21.17
N LEU A 295 -24.70 -16.39 21.42
CA LEU A 295 -24.59 -15.67 22.69
C LEU A 295 -25.95 -15.15 23.16
N THR A 296 -27.07 -15.58 22.57
CA THR A 296 -28.42 -15.09 22.93
C THR A 296 -28.78 -15.32 24.40
N ASP A 297 -28.30 -16.43 24.97
CA ASP A 297 -28.50 -16.75 26.38
C ASP A 297 -27.45 -16.12 27.32
N ASN A 298 -26.40 -15.49 26.78
CA ASN A 298 -25.33 -14.92 27.59
C ASN A 298 -25.74 -13.57 28.20
N ASP A 299 -25.79 -13.51 29.53
CA ASP A 299 -26.21 -12.32 30.29
C ASP A 299 -25.30 -11.09 30.07
N ASP A 300 -24.05 -11.26 29.63
CA ASP A 300 -23.16 -10.15 29.30
C ASP A 300 -23.55 -9.46 27.98
N PHE A 301 -24.27 -10.16 27.09
CA PHE A 301 -24.61 -9.72 25.73
C PHE A 301 -26.11 -9.44 25.53
N LYS A 302 -26.89 -9.31 26.61
CA LYS A 302 -28.33 -9.02 26.52
C LYS A 302 -28.83 -8.12 27.64
N ILE A 303 -30.05 -7.64 27.48
CA ILE A 303 -30.78 -6.87 28.49
C ILE A 303 -31.82 -7.82 29.12
N THR A 304 -31.74 -7.99 30.44
CA THR A 304 -32.69 -8.81 31.19
C THR A 304 -33.52 -7.92 32.12
N GLY A 305 -34.77 -7.66 31.73
CA GLY A 305 -35.62 -6.69 32.43
C GLY A 305 -35.07 -5.28 32.29
N SER A 306 -34.57 -4.72 33.40
CA SER A 306 -33.92 -3.39 33.44
C SER A 306 -32.39 -3.47 33.46
N ASN A 307 -31.82 -4.67 33.50
CA ASN A 307 -30.38 -4.88 33.69
C ASN A 307 -29.69 -5.01 32.35
N PHE A 308 -28.72 -4.13 32.08
CA PHE A 308 -27.86 -4.20 30.91
C PHE A 308 -26.71 -5.17 31.16
N GLY A 309 -26.47 -6.06 30.20
CA GLY A 309 -25.30 -6.91 30.19
C GLY A 309 -24.02 -6.11 30.13
N LYS A 310 -22.92 -6.70 30.61
CA LYS A 310 -21.59 -6.08 30.69
C LYS A 310 -21.12 -5.43 29.37
N PHE A 311 -21.52 -6.01 28.24
CA PHE A 311 -21.12 -5.57 26.90
C PHE A 311 -22.23 -4.83 26.15
N ILE A 312 -23.28 -4.39 26.83
CA ILE A 312 -24.36 -3.59 26.26
C ILE A 312 -24.27 -2.18 26.81
N TYR A 313 -24.23 -1.20 25.92
CA TYR A 313 -24.13 0.21 26.29
C TYR A 313 -25.44 0.74 26.83
N GLU A 314 -25.42 1.25 28.05
CA GLU A 314 -26.50 2.01 28.68
C GLU A 314 -26.16 3.50 28.69
N ARG A 315 -26.89 4.29 27.89
CA ARG A 315 -26.66 5.72 27.75
C ARG A 315 -26.89 6.43 29.08
N GLY A 316 -25.88 7.16 29.54
CA GLY A 316 -25.92 7.95 30.76
C GLY A 316 -25.54 7.17 32.02
N VAL A 317 -25.32 5.86 31.90
CA VAL A 317 -24.82 4.99 32.97
C VAL A 317 -23.43 4.45 32.63
N THR A 318 -23.24 3.96 31.40
CA THR A 318 -21.95 3.41 30.95
C THR A 318 -20.93 4.53 30.70
N PRO A 319 -19.74 4.51 31.32
CA PRO A 319 -18.71 5.52 31.11
C PRO A 319 -18.12 5.48 29.70
N ILE A 320 -18.10 6.63 29.00
CA ILE A 320 -17.58 6.75 27.62
C ILE A 320 -16.50 7.83 27.50
N GLY A 321 -15.46 7.72 28.32
CA GLY A 321 -14.25 8.55 28.24
C GLY A 321 -14.51 10.03 27.91
N THR A 322 -13.91 10.54 26.83
CA THR A 322 -14.11 11.90 26.31
C THR A 322 -15.11 11.98 25.15
N MET A 323 -15.88 10.92 24.89
CA MET A 323 -16.84 10.88 23.79
C MET A 323 -18.09 11.70 24.14
N ASP A 324 -18.64 12.38 23.14
CA ASP A 324 -19.92 13.09 23.28
C ASP A 324 -21.05 12.06 23.37
N ILE A 325 -21.79 12.05 24.47
CA ILE A 325 -22.92 11.13 24.71
C ILE A 325 -24.02 11.24 23.64
N ASN A 326 -24.16 12.39 22.98
CA ASN A 326 -25.13 12.55 21.88
C ASN A 326 -24.66 11.88 20.59
N LYS A 327 -23.40 11.46 20.52
CA LYS A 327 -22.78 10.69 19.45
C LYS A 327 -22.69 9.20 19.80
N THR A 328 -23.66 8.73 20.57
CA THR A 328 -23.81 7.32 20.91
C THR A 328 -25.24 6.85 20.64
N THR A 329 -25.43 5.54 20.56
CA THR A 329 -26.73 4.87 20.46
C THR A 329 -26.90 3.91 21.62
N ASP A 330 -28.03 4.04 22.32
CA ASP A 330 -28.35 3.24 23.52
C ASP A 330 -28.65 1.78 23.12
N ARG A 331 -28.42 0.83 24.02
CA ARG A 331 -28.73 -0.60 23.86
C ARG A 331 -27.99 -1.30 22.71
N TRP A 332 -26.83 -0.77 22.30
CA TRP A 332 -25.94 -1.37 21.30
C TRP A 332 -24.67 -1.94 21.95
N LEU A 333 -23.85 -2.66 21.17
CA LEU A 333 -22.65 -3.30 21.73
C LEU A 333 -21.67 -2.25 22.27
N TYR A 334 -21.22 -2.43 23.51
CA TYR A 334 -20.15 -1.66 24.15
C TYR A 334 -18.80 -2.35 23.95
N VAL A 335 -18.27 -2.24 22.74
CA VAL A 335 -17.06 -2.95 22.30
C VAL A 335 -15.75 -2.40 22.91
N ASP A 336 -15.79 -1.18 23.44
CA ASP A 336 -14.65 -0.55 24.12
C ASP A 336 -14.46 -1.04 25.57
N HIS A 337 -15.35 -1.91 26.07
CA HIS A 337 -15.12 -2.56 27.35
C HIS A 337 -13.81 -3.38 27.28
N ILE A 338 -12.92 -3.19 28.26
CA ILE A 338 -11.57 -3.82 28.27
C ILE A 338 -11.59 -5.35 28.11
N ASP A 339 -12.61 -6.00 28.65
CA ASP A 339 -12.79 -7.46 28.55
C ASP A 339 -13.61 -7.95 27.34
N PHE A 340 -14.12 -7.06 26.47
CA PHE A 340 -15.06 -7.45 25.39
C PHE A 340 -14.44 -8.51 24.47
N PHE A 341 -13.31 -8.16 23.85
CA PHE A 341 -12.65 -9.01 22.86
C PHE A 341 -12.05 -10.28 23.48
N SER A 342 -11.44 -10.16 24.67
CA SER A 342 -10.84 -11.30 25.37
C SER A 342 -11.89 -12.31 25.83
N THR A 343 -13.05 -11.83 26.30
CA THR A 343 -14.19 -12.68 26.67
C THR A 343 -14.78 -13.37 25.44
N LEU A 344 -14.99 -12.63 24.35
CA LEU A 344 -15.50 -13.19 23.09
C LEU A 344 -14.58 -14.30 22.54
N HIS A 345 -13.27 -14.04 22.52
CA HIS A 345 -12.27 -15.03 22.11
C HIS A 345 -12.28 -16.24 23.04
N ALA A 346 -12.32 -16.04 24.36
CA ALA A 346 -12.36 -17.13 25.33
C ALA A 346 -13.62 -18.01 25.17
N LEU A 347 -14.79 -17.41 24.97
CA LEU A 347 -16.05 -18.12 24.73
C LEU A 347 -15.97 -18.97 23.45
N PHE A 348 -15.37 -18.44 22.39
CA PHE A 348 -15.16 -19.19 21.15
C PHE A 348 -14.22 -20.38 21.33
N ILE A 349 -13.05 -20.17 21.96
CA ILE A 349 -12.04 -21.21 22.17
C ILE A 349 -12.51 -22.30 23.13
N ALA A 350 -13.35 -21.96 24.12
CA ALA A 350 -13.89 -22.91 25.08
C ALA A 350 -14.86 -23.93 24.47
N ARG A 351 -15.37 -23.70 23.25
CA ARG A 351 -16.23 -24.66 22.57
C ARG A 351 -15.48 -25.94 22.19
N PRO A 352 -16.15 -27.11 22.25
CA PRO A 352 -15.53 -28.38 21.86
C PRO A 352 -14.89 -28.32 20.47
N GLY A 353 -13.60 -28.66 20.38
CA GLY A 353 -12.86 -28.67 19.11
C GLY A 353 -12.21 -27.35 18.68
N ASN A 354 -12.54 -26.22 19.32
CA ASN A 354 -12.05 -24.90 18.89
C ASN A 354 -10.62 -24.57 19.36
N SER A 355 -10.01 -25.42 20.18
CA SER A 355 -8.60 -25.27 20.59
C SER A 355 -7.60 -25.23 19.42
N LYS A 356 -7.97 -25.74 18.22
CA LYS A 356 -7.15 -25.62 17.00
C LYS A 356 -6.99 -24.17 16.52
N TYR A 357 -7.90 -23.28 16.89
CA TYR A 357 -7.92 -21.87 16.46
C TYR A 357 -7.10 -20.94 17.35
N ASN A 358 -6.46 -21.44 18.42
CA ASN A 358 -5.68 -20.60 19.36
C ASN A 358 -4.58 -19.75 18.70
N ASN A 359 -4.10 -20.15 17.52
CA ASN A 359 -3.06 -19.42 16.77
C ASN A 359 -3.59 -18.82 15.45
N TYR A 360 -4.91 -18.80 15.26
CA TYR A 360 -5.52 -18.18 14.11
C TYR A 360 -5.77 -16.69 14.39
N PHE A 361 -5.81 -15.89 13.33
CA PHE A 361 -6.49 -14.61 13.39
C PHE A 361 -8.00 -14.87 13.52
N THR A 362 -8.66 -14.30 14.53
CA THR A 362 -10.11 -14.42 14.68
C THR A 362 -10.82 -13.18 14.15
N ALA A 363 -11.88 -13.41 13.35
CA ALA A 363 -12.76 -12.36 12.88
C ALA A 363 -14.21 -12.71 13.22
N PHE A 364 -14.77 -11.96 14.16
CA PHE A 364 -16.13 -12.14 14.67
C PHE A 364 -17.10 -11.23 13.91
N TYR A 365 -18.10 -11.82 13.27
CA TYR A 365 -19.10 -11.13 12.48
C TYR A 365 -20.40 -10.99 13.29
N PHE A 366 -20.75 -9.77 13.65
CA PHE A 366 -21.94 -9.41 14.41
C PHE A 366 -23.05 -8.86 13.51
N GLU A 367 -24.30 -9.16 13.84
CA GLU A 367 -25.48 -8.55 13.20
C GLU A 367 -25.87 -7.20 13.83
N GLU A 368 -25.23 -6.88 14.94
CA GLU A 368 -25.43 -5.70 15.74
C GLU A 368 -24.49 -4.57 15.29
N LEU A 369 -24.86 -3.36 15.69
CA LEU A 369 -23.98 -2.19 15.61
C LEU A 369 -23.42 -1.88 16.99
N THR A 370 -22.39 -1.05 17.01
CA THR A 370 -21.69 -0.62 18.22
C THR A 370 -22.22 0.72 18.70
N TYR A 371 -22.14 0.95 20.01
CA TYR A 371 -22.67 2.14 20.66
C TYR A 371 -22.18 3.48 20.07
N ASP A 372 -20.99 3.52 19.46
CA ASP A 372 -20.37 4.69 18.82
C ASP A 372 -20.79 4.88 17.35
N SER A 373 -21.68 4.02 16.85
CA SER A 373 -22.45 4.24 15.62
C SER A 373 -23.71 5.06 15.95
N TYR A 374 -23.98 6.16 15.25
CA TYR A 374 -25.11 7.05 15.54
C TYR A 374 -25.57 7.86 14.32
N ILE A 375 -26.81 8.36 14.39
CA ILE A 375 -27.40 9.31 13.43
C ILE A 375 -27.84 10.56 14.20
N THR A 376 -27.45 11.74 13.73
CA THR A 376 -27.87 13.03 14.27
C THR A 376 -29.27 13.40 13.80
N THR A 377 -29.94 14.27 14.55
CA THR A 377 -31.27 14.79 14.21
C THR A 377 -31.34 15.52 12.86
N THR A 378 -30.20 15.98 12.35
CA THR A 378 -30.05 16.65 11.05
C THR A 378 -29.75 15.68 9.89
N GLY A 379 -29.77 14.36 10.14
CA GLY A 379 -29.47 13.33 9.14
C GLY A 379 -27.98 13.08 8.89
N GLY A 380 -27.08 13.71 9.66
CA GLY A 380 -25.67 13.34 9.73
C GLY A 380 -25.47 12.07 10.58
N GLY A 381 -24.28 11.50 10.61
CA GLY A 381 -24.02 10.30 11.44
C GLY A 381 -22.64 9.71 11.23
N ALA A 382 -22.28 8.76 12.08
CA ALA A 382 -21.08 7.94 11.94
C ALA A 382 -21.45 6.48 12.16
N LYS A 383 -20.71 5.57 11.53
CA LYS A 383 -20.85 4.14 11.75
C LYS A 383 -19.47 3.54 11.95
N THR A 384 -19.32 2.79 13.02
CA THR A 384 -18.16 1.94 13.26
C THR A 384 -18.46 0.59 12.62
N LEU A 385 -17.70 0.28 11.58
CA LEU A 385 -17.96 -0.84 10.68
C LEU A 385 -17.22 -2.11 11.08
N GLY A 386 -16.11 -1.94 11.79
CA GLY A 386 -15.32 -2.99 12.40
C GLY A 386 -14.38 -2.37 13.44
N GLN A 387 -13.77 -3.23 14.25
CA GLN A 387 -12.80 -2.82 15.26
C GLN A 387 -11.87 -3.99 15.59
N VAL A 388 -10.57 -3.73 15.60
CA VAL A 388 -9.57 -4.63 16.18
C VAL A 388 -9.54 -4.53 17.71
N GLU A 389 -9.23 -5.63 18.40
CA GLU A 389 -9.02 -5.64 19.85
C GLU A 389 -7.93 -4.63 20.27
N ASN A 390 -6.78 -4.69 19.59
CA ASN A 390 -5.69 -3.74 19.76
C ASN A 390 -4.75 -3.83 18.55
N ILE A 391 -3.93 -2.80 18.34
CA ILE A 391 -2.89 -2.82 17.32
C ILE A 391 -1.92 -3.98 17.57
N GLY A 392 -1.74 -4.84 16.57
CA GLY A 392 -0.89 -6.02 16.65
C GLY A 392 -1.54 -7.25 17.29
N VAL A 393 -2.82 -7.16 17.71
CA VAL A 393 -3.59 -8.30 18.21
C VAL A 393 -4.50 -8.82 17.10
N LYS A 394 -4.38 -10.11 16.79
CA LYS A 394 -5.07 -10.76 15.66
C LYS A 394 -6.49 -11.18 16.00
N ASN A 395 -7.29 -10.23 16.46
CA ASN A 395 -8.68 -10.44 16.86
C ASN A 395 -9.50 -9.21 16.47
N VAL A 396 -10.49 -9.39 15.60
CA VAL A 396 -11.32 -8.29 15.09
C VAL A 396 -12.79 -8.62 15.20
N CYS A 397 -13.60 -7.58 15.38
CA CYS A 397 -15.05 -7.63 15.25
C CYS A 397 -15.46 -6.84 14.01
N ILE A 398 -16.45 -7.36 13.29
CA ILE A 398 -16.92 -6.87 12.01
C ILE A 398 -18.44 -6.76 12.08
N PHE A 399 -18.98 -5.56 11.87
CA PHE A 399 -20.37 -5.23 12.18
C PHE A 399 -21.27 -5.22 10.93
N ARG A 400 -22.58 -5.16 11.15
CA ARG A 400 -23.61 -5.34 10.11
C ARG A 400 -23.41 -4.45 8.88
N ASP A 401 -23.12 -3.17 9.09
CA ASP A 401 -23.16 -2.14 8.04
C ASP A 401 -21.83 -1.97 7.28
N ARG A 402 -20.88 -2.89 7.48
CA ARG A 402 -19.56 -2.84 6.86
C ARG A 402 -19.58 -2.80 5.33
N ASN A 403 -18.47 -2.30 4.79
CA ASN A 403 -18.13 -2.38 3.37
C ASN A 403 -17.09 -3.48 3.10
N ASP A 404 -16.74 -3.65 1.83
CA ASP A 404 -15.80 -4.64 1.30
C ASP A 404 -14.34 -4.42 1.77
N TRP A 405 -13.95 -3.22 2.20
CA TRP A 405 -12.60 -2.96 2.71
C TRP A 405 -12.45 -3.00 4.23
N THR A 406 -13.56 -3.09 4.97
CA THR A 406 -13.57 -3.03 6.45
C THR A 406 -12.70 -4.14 7.05
N LEU A 407 -12.91 -5.39 6.61
CA LEU A 407 -12.12 -6.53 7.10
C LEU A 407 -10.62 -6.33 6.90
N ALA A 408 -10.20 -5.86 5.72
CA ALA A 408 -8.80 -5.66 5.43
C ALA A 408 -8.18 -4.53 6.28
N HIS A 409 -8.91 -3.43 6.49
CA HIS A 409 -8.46 -2.32 7.33
C HIS A 409 -8.23 -2.77 8.78
N GLU A 410 -9.22 -3.44 9.38
CA GLU A 410 -9.12 -3.94 10.76
C GLU A 410 -8.07 -5.05 10.89
N ALA A 411 -7.98 -5.96 9.91
CA ALA A 411 -6.98 -7.01 9.92
C ALA A 411 -5.56 -6.44 9.87
N LEU A 412 -5.33 -5.38 9.10
CA LEU A 412 -4.03 -4.71 9.03
C LEU A 412 -3.65 -4.01 10.35
N HIS A 413 -4.63 -3.48 11.10
CA HIS A 413 -4.38 -3.08 12.48
C HIS A 413 -3.95 -4.27 13.35
N GLY A 414 -4.58 -5.44 13.20
CA GLY A 414 -4.16 -6.67 13.88
C GLY A 414 -2.76 -7.16 13.48
N TYR A 415 -2.24 -6.71 12.34
CA TYR A 415 -0.83 -6.91 11.93
C TYR A 415 0.12 -5.81 12.41
N GLY A 416 -0.36 -4.82 13.17
CA GLY A 416 0.45 -3.77 13.78
C GLY A 416 0.50 -2.46 13.00
N LEU A 417 -0.30 -2.30 11.94
CA LEU A 417 -0.35 -1.01 11.23
C LEU A 417 -1.15 0.01 12.02
N HIS A 418 -0.62 1.23 12.13
CA HIS A 418 -1.37 2.38 12.59
C HIS A 418 -1.92 3.16 11.40
N HIS A 419 -2.97 3.96 11.64
CA HIS A 419 -3.38 4.98 10.68
C HIS A 419 -2.22 5.93 10.38
N PRO A 420 -2.04 6.39 9.13
CA PRO A 420 -0.93 7.26 8.76
C PRO A 420 -1.04 8.66 9.37
N PHE A 421 -2.21 9.05 9.88
CA PHE A 421 -2.42 10.31 10.61
C PHE A 421 -2.35 10.13 12.13
N SER A 422 -2.02 8.94 12.63
CA SER A 422 -1.76 8.69 14.05
C SER A 422 -0.32 9.03 14.40
N SER A 423 -0.10 9.65 15.57
CA SER A 423 1.24 9.93 16.11
C SER A 423 2.07 8.67 16.39
N SER A 424 1.43 7.50 16.44
CA SER A 424 2.10 6.19 16.57
C SER A 424 2.57 5.61 15.23
N SER A 425 2.17 6.21 14.10
CA SER A 425 2.67 5.82 12.79
C SER A 425 4.14 6.22 12.64
N LYS A 426 4.92 5.40 11.92
CA LYS A 426 6.31 5.70 11.57
C LYS A 426 6.43 7.04 10.85
N LEU A 427 5.50 7.33 9.95
CA LEU A 427 5.41 8.58 9.19
C LEU A 427 3.99 9.14 9.35
N LEU A 428 3.90 10.42 9.68
CA LEU A 428 2.66 11.16 9.94
C LEU A 428 2.24 11.97 8.71
N PHE A 429 1.05 11.67 8.22
CA PHE A 429 0.38 12.34 7.10
C PHE A 429 -0.88 13.07 7.57
N ILE A 430 -1.37 13.99 6.76
CA ILE A 430 -2.66 14.63 6.98
C ILE A 430 -3.77 13.58 6.81
N LYS A 431 -4.74 13.57 7.73
CA LYS A 431 -5.91 12.69 7.66
C LYS A 431 -6.64 12.87 6.32
N GLU A 432 -7.01 11.76 5.70
CA GLU A 432 -7.69 11.70 4.40
C GLU A 432 -6.90 12.23 3.21
N ALA A 433 -5.59 12.43 3.37
CA ALA A 433 -4.73 13.00 2.34
C ALA A 433 -4.00 11.95 1.49
N THR A 434 -4.15 10.65 1.81
CA THR A 434 -3.45 9.56 1.12
C THR A 434 -4.41 8.56 0.50
N ASP A 435 -3.89 7.77 -0.44
CA ASP A 435 -4.53 6.62 -1.06
C ASP A 435 -4.29 5.31 -0.27
N ASN A 436 -3.74 5.42 0.94
CA ASN A 436 -3.38 4.29 1.79
C ASN A 436 -4.63 3.65 2.40
N ILE A 437 -4.69 2.31 2.43
CA ILE A 437 -5.79 1.55 3.03
C ILE A 437 -6.01 1.89 4.51
N MET A 438 -4.95 2.29 5.23
CA MET A 438 -5.02 2.67 6.63
C MET A 438 -5.45 4.14 6.83
N ASP A 439 -5.72 4.91 5.79
CA ASP A 439 -6.19 6.29 5.92
C ASP A 439 -7.73 6.34 5.77
N TYR A 440 -8.38 7.34 6.37
CA TYR A 440 -9.84 7.49 6.31
C TYR A 440 -10.30 8.21 5.05
N GLY A 441 -11.38 7.75 4.41
CA GLY A 441 -12.02 8.47 3.33
C GLY A 441 -13.17 7.68 2.71
N SER A 442 -13.94 8.36 1.87
CA SER A 442 -15.10 7.79 1.17
C SER A 442 -14.75 7.03 -0.10
N ALA A 443 -13.52 7.14 -0.58
CA ALA A 443 -13.04 6.47 -1.78
C ALA A 443 -12.25 5.20 -1.42
N HIS A 444 -12.30 4.24 -2.32
CA HIS A 444 -11.54 3.01 -2.26
C HIS A 444 -10.02 3.27 -2.27
N ARG A 445 -9.27 2.64 -1.35
CA ARG A 445 -7.84 2.93 -1.08
C ARG A 445 -6.99 1.67 -1.01
N PRO A 446 -6.53 1.15 -2.16
CA PRO A 446 -5.94 -0.18 -2.23
C PRO A 446 -4.45 -0.22 -1.89
N PHE A 447 -3.83 0.87 -1.41
CA PHE A 447 -2.37 0.93 -1.28
C PHE A 447 -1.87 0.72 0.15
N THR A 448 -0.75 0.00 0.27
CA THR A 448 0.15 0.07 1.43
C THR A 448 1.57 0.37 0.95
N TRP A 449 2.39 0.93 1.82
CA TRP A 449 3.77 1.30 1.50
C TRP A 449 4.78 0.23 1.92
N ALA A 450 5.97 0.24 1.30
CA ALA A 450 6.99 -0.77 1.53
C ALA A 450 7.47 -0.85 2.99
N TRP A 451 7.45 0.27 3.72
CA TRP A 451 7.74 0.27 5.15
C TRP A 451 6.63 -0.37 5.99
N GLN A 452 5.35 -0.26 5.58
CA GLN A 452 4.23 -0.96 6.21
C GLN A 452 4.30 -2.46 5.91
N TRP A 453 4.74 -2.85 4.70
CA TRP A 453 4.93 -4.26 4.36
C TRP A 453 5.90 -4.97 5.32
N LYS A 454 6.96 -4.28 5.79
CA LYS A 454 7.89 -4.82 6.81
C LYS A 454 7.23 -5.04 8.17
N ILE A 455 6.20 -4.26 8.52
CA ILE A 455 5.47 -4.44 9.78
C ILE A 455 4.58 -5.68 9.66
N VAL A 456 3.81 -5.78 8.56
CA VAL A 456 2.92 -6.93 8.30
C VAL A 456 3.72 -8.23 8.13
N ASN A 457 4.83 -8.17 7.39
CA ASN A 457 5.75 -9.29 7.16
C ASN A 457 7.20 -8.89 7.47
N PRO A 458 7.67 -9.12 8.71
CA PRO A 458 9.04 -8.82 9.13
C PRO A 458 10.14 -9.61 8.40
N LYS A 459 9.78 -10.62 7.60
CA LYS A 459 10.72 -11.42 6.82
C LYS A 459 11.19 -10.71 5.53
N LEU A 460 10.52 -9.64 5.13
CA LEU A 460 10.87 -8.89 3.92
C LEU A 460 12.19 -8.14 4.07
N LYS A 461 13.02 -8.19 3.02
CA LYS A 461 14.30 -7.47 2.93
C LYS A 461 14.18 -6.24 2.03
N ILE A 462 13.38 -5.26 2.47
CA ILE A 462 13.12 -4.01 1.75
C ILE A 462 14.19 -2.96 2.08
#